data_AF-A0A7C7NQJ1-F1
#
_entry.id   AF-A0A7C7NQJ1-F1
#
_cell.length_a   1.000
_cell.length_b   1.000
_cell.length_c   1.000
_cell.angle_alpha   90.00
_cell.angle_beta   90.00
_cell.angle_gamma   90.00
#
_symmetry.space_group_name_H-M   'P 1'
#
loop_
_entity.id
_entity.type
_entity.pdbx_description
1 polymer ?
#
loop_
_entity_poly.entity_id
_entity_poly.type
_entity_poly.pdbx_seq_one_letter_code
_entity_poly.pdbx_strand_id
1 'polypeptide(L)' 'MENILVAGANGTTGKKVVNLLKESQYFNPIAMVRKEEQIPFF' A
#
# COMPACT_ATOMS: atom_id res chain seq x y z
N MET A 1 15.61 4.08 2.06
CA MET A 1 14.30 3.44 1.86
C MET A 1 13.60 3.39 3.19
N GLU A 2 12.51 4.14 3.33
CA GLU A 2 11.71 4.15 4.56
C GLU A 2 10.46 3.29 4.37
N ASN A 3 10.12 2.49 5.38
CA ASN A 3 8.92 1.66 5.35
C ASN A 3 7.70 2.48 5.76
N ILE A 4 6.67 2.52 4.89
CA ILE A 4 5.44 3.27 5.15
C ILE A 4 4.28 2.29 5.25
N LEU A 5 3.70 2.14 6.44
CA LEU A 5 2.49 1.34 6.63
C LEU A 5 1.26 2.14 6.18
N VAL A 6 0.53 1.62 5.20
CA VAL A 6 -0.74 2.20 4.73
C VAL A 6 -1.90 1.39 5.27
N ALA A 7 -2.56 1.91 6.31
CA ALA A 7 -3.80 1.35 6.81
C ALA A 7 -4.96 1.65 5.83
N GLY A 8 -5.78 0.64 5.54
CA GLY A 8 -6.88 0.81 4.57
C GLY A 8 -6.42 0.91 3.11
N ALA A 9 -5.26 0.32 2.79
CA ALA A 9 -4.72 0.29 1.44
C ALA A 9 -5.74 -0.19 0.39
N ASN A 10 -6.64 -1.13 0.73
CA ASN A 10 -7.68 -1.66 -0.17
C ASN A 10 -8.79 -0.67 -0.55
N GLY A 11 -8.88 0.49 0.11
CA GLY A 11 -9.80 1.55 -0.30
C GLY A 11 -9.38 2.25 -1.60
N THR A 12 -10.30 2.99 -2.22
CA THR A 12 -10.03 3.74 -3.46
C THR A 12 -8.90 4.75 -3.29
N THR A 13 -8.84 5.44 -2.15
CA THR A 13 -7.75 6.36 -1.81
C THR A 13 -6.46 5.63 -1.45
N GLY A 14 -6.56 4.54 -0.66
CA GLY A 14 -5.40 3.76 -0.23
C GLY A 14 -4.61 3.18 -1.41
N LYS A 15 -5.30 2.67 -2.43
CA LYS A 15 -4.68 2.16 -3.67
C LYS A 15 -3.88 3.23 -4.40
N LYS A 16 -4.42 4.44 -4.51
CA LYS A 16 -3.73 5.58 -5.15
C LYS A 16 -2.46 5.94 -4.38
N VAL A 17 -2.54 6.03 -3.05
CA VAL A 17 -1.38 6.35 -2.21
C VAL A 17 -0.29 5.28 -2.31
N VAL A 18 -0.64 3.99 -2.25
CA VAL A 18 0.33 2.91 -2.42
C VAL A 18 1.01 2.97 -3.79
N ASN A 19 0.27 3.24 -4.86
CA ASN A 19 0.85 3.37 -6.20
C ASN A 19 1.82 4.55 -6.30
N LEU A 20 1.46 5.72 -5.77
CA LEU A 20 2.34 6.88 -5.73
C LEU A 20 3.61 6.61 -4.91
N LEU A 21 3.49 5.87 -3.80
CA LEU A 21 4.63 5.48 -2.98
C LEU A 21 5.51 4.43 -3.68
N LYS A 22 4.93 3.51 -4.46
CA LYS A 22 5.67 2.53 -5.28
C LYS A 22 6.46 3.20 -6.41
N GLU A 23 5.95 4.30 -6.97
CA GLU A 23 6.66 5.10 -7.99
C GLU A 23 7.84 5.90 -7.41
N SER A 24 7.83 6.16 -6.10
CA SER A 24 8.92 6.85 -5.42
C SER A 24 10.04 5.88 -5.04
N GLN A 25 11.25 6.15 -5.51
CA GLN A 25 12.48 5.41 -5.17
C GLN A 25 12.91 5.51 -3.70
N TYR A 26 12.26 6.37 -2.91
CA TYR A 26 12.63 6.61 -1.51
C TYR A 26 11.84 5.77 -0.50
N PHE A 27 10.69 5.21 -0.92
CA PHE A 27 9.72 4.61 -0.01
C PHE A 27 9.45 3.14 -0.34
N ASN A 28 9.20 2.37 0.71
CA ASN A 28 8.72 1.01 0.61
C ASN A 28 7.32 0.93 1.25
N PRO A 29 6.24 1.06 0.46
CA PRO A 29 4.88 1.02 0.99
C PRO A 29 4.51 -0.40 1.42
N ILE A 30 4.10 -0.54 2.68
CA ILE A 30 3.56 -1.77 3.27
C ILE A 30 2.04 -1.60 3.40
N ALA A 31 1.28 -2.35 2.61
CA ALA A 31 -0.18 -2.32 2.67
C ALA A 31 -0.70 -3.21 3.82
N MET A 32 -1.52 -2.65 4.70
CA MET A 32 -2.17 -3.44 5.76
C MET A 32 -3.43 -4.13 5.20
N VAL A 33 -3.37 -5.45 5.05
CA VAL A 33 -4.50 -6.31 4.68
C VAL A 33 -5.18 -6.87 5.93
N ARG A 34 -6.52 -6.84 5.98
CA ARG A 34 -7.28 -7.40 7.12
C ARG A 34 -7.65 -8.87 6.91
N LYS A 35 -7.73 -9.30 5.65
CA LYS A 35 -8.05 -10.66 5.21
C LYS A 35 -7.09 -11.06 4.10
N GLU A 36 -6.69 -12.32 4.06
CA GLU A 36 -5.76 -12.83 3.03
C GLU A 36 -6.33 -12.71 1.61
N GLU A 37 -7.65 -12.78 1.45
CA GLU A 37 -8.36 -12.54 0.19
C GLU A 37 -8.06 -11.16 -0.43
N GLN A 38 -7.53 -10.21 0.35
CA GLN A 38 -7.18 -8.86 -0.10
C GLN A 38 -5.75 -8.76 -0.65
N ILE A 39 -4.92 -9.80 -0.47
CA ILE A 39 -3.53 -9.86 -0.96
C ILE A 39 -3.44 -9.72 -2.49
N PRO A 40 -4.27 -10.37 -3.32
CA PRO A 40 -4.16 -10.27 -4.78
C PRO A 40 -4.37 -8.86 -5.36
N PHE A 41 -4.82 -7.89 -4.55
CA PHE A 41 -5.05 -6.52 -4.99
C PHE A 41 -3.81 -5.60 -4.88
N PHE A 42 -2.66 -6.12 -4.39
CA PHE A 42 -1.45 -5.35 -4.10
C PHE A 42 -0.17 -5.99 -4.64
#